data_AF-A0A552IUG3-F1
#
_entry.id   AF-A0A552IUG3-F1
#
_cell.length_a   1.000
_cell.length_b   1.000
_cell.length_c   1.000
_cell.angle_alpha   90.00
_cell.angle_beta   90.00
_cell.angle_gamma   90.00
#
_symmetry.space_group_name_H-M   'P 1'
#
loop_
_entity.id
_entity.type
_entity.pdbx_description
1 polymer ?
#
loop_
_entity_poly.entity_id
_entity_poly.type
_entity_poly.pdbx_seq_one_letter_code
_entity_poly.pdbx_strand_id
1 'polypeptide(L)'
;MINTAKKKKNFWLSSLIALVSLGLADIPIPGLETRIVIVTGTELTEPLTQLKEDFEKKNPDIAIEIKEQGSQDIINKFVDEKNDSSHLCHP
;
A
#
# COMPACT_ATOMS: atom_id res chain seq x y z
N MET A 1 21.20 40.17 -24.77
CA MET A 1 20.58 39.00 -25.44
C MET A 1 20.91 37.69 -24.70
N ILE A 2 20.40 37.46 -23.48
CA ILE A 2 20.89 36.36 -22.61
C ILE A 2 19.83 35.32 -22.18
N ASN A 3 18.55 35.51 -22.50
CA ASN A 3 17.49 34.75 -21.82
C ASN A 3 16.83 33.62 -22.63
N THR A 4 17.11 33.50 -23.92
CA THR A 4 16.50 32.44 -24.77
C THR A 4 17.17 31.08 -24.60
N ALA A 5 18.49 31.04 -24.44
CA ALA A 5 19.23 29.79 -24.28
C ALA A 5 18.97 29.09 -22.92
N LYS A 6 18.89 29.86 -21.81
CA LYS A 6 18.55 29.32 -20.48
C LYS A 6 17.09 28.84 -20.39
N LYS A 7 16.13 29.61 -20.95
CA LYS A 7 14.72 29.17 -21.01
C LYS A 7 14.53 27.86 -21.78
N LYS A 8 15.25 27.69 -22.90
CA LYS A 8 15.16 26.47 -23.73
C LYS A 8 15.75 25.24 -23.01
N LYS A 9 16.83 25.43 -22.23
CA LYS A 9 17.42 24.38 -21.37
C LYS A 9 16.47 23.97 -20.23
N ASN A 10 15.86 24.94 -19.56
CA ASN A 10 14.92 24.66 -18.47
C ASN A 10 13.64 24.01 -18.99
N PHE A 11 13.14 24.43 -20.16
CA PHE A 11 11.98 23.80 -20.80
C PHE A 11 12.25 22.32 -21.14
N TRP A 12 13.42 22.01 -21.70
CA TRP A 12 13.83 20.62 -21.96
C TRP A 12 13.96 19.79 -20.70
N LEU A 13 14.55 20.36 -19.64
CA LEU A 13 14.69 19.68 -18.36
C LEU A 13 13.32 19.40 -17.72
N SER A 14 12.42 20.38 -17.71
CA SER A 14 11.06 20.19 -17.21
C SER A 14 10.28 19.18 -18.04
N SER A 15 10.41 19.19 -19.38
CA SER A 15 9.77 18.21 -20.25
C SER A 15 10.29 16.79 -20.01
N LEU A 16 11.60 16.64 -19.74
CA LEU A 16 12.20 15.35 -19.40
C LEU A 16 11.68 14.85 -18.05
N ILE A 17 11.62 15.72 -17.03
CA ILE A 17 11.08 15.36 -15.71
C ILE A 17 9.61 14.96 -15.82
N ALA A 18 8.80 15.69 -16.59
CA ALA A 18 7.39 15.36 -16.80
C ALA A 18 7.21 13.99 -17.48
N LEU A 19 8.00 13.71 -18.53
CA LEU A 19 8.00 12.41 -19.22
C LEU A 19 8.43 11.27 -18.31
N VAL A 20 9.49 11.46 -17.53
CA VAL A 20 9.98 10.45 -16.57
C VAL A 20 8.96 10.22 -15.45
N SER A 21 8.31 11.29 -14.95
CA SER A 21 7.30 11.19 -13.91
C SER A 21 6.05 10.46 -14.40
N LEU A 22 5.61 10.73 -15.63
CA LEU A 22 4.51 9.99 -16.28
C LEU A 22 4.87 8.51 -16.47
N GLY A 23 6.10 8.23 -16.93
CA GLY A 23 6.57 6.85 -17.08
C GLY A 23 6.63 6.08 -15.76
N LEU A 24 7.08 6.72 -14.67
CA LEU A 24 7.12 6.09 -13.34
C LEU A 24 5.73 5.88 -12.72
N ALA A 25 4.73 6.69 -13.09
CA ALA A 25 3.38 6.57 -12.55
C ALA A 25 2.60 5.37 -13.15
N ASP A 26 2.84 5.05 -14.43
CA ASP A 26 2.12 3.99 -15.13
C ASP A 26 2.84 2.63 -15.12
N ILE A 27 4.14 2.60 -14.76
CA ILE A 27 4.92 1.36 -14.75
C ILE A 27 4.97 0.79 -13.33
N PRO A 28 4.57 -0.48 -13.11
CA PRO A 28 4.80 -1.15 -11.84
C PRO A 28 6.30 -1.15 -11.55
N ILE A 29 6.70 -0.50 -10.46
CA ILE A 29 8.11 -0.29 -10.14
C ILE A 29 8.74 -1.66 -9.86
N PRO A 30 9.67 -2.14 -10.70
CA PRO A 30 10.24 -3.47 -10.53
C PRO A 30 11.03 -3.56 -9.21
N GLY A 31 10.69 -4.53 -8.37
CA GLY A 31 11.33 -4.77 -7.06
C GLY A 31 10.60 -4.19 -5.85
N LEU A 32 9.45 -3.53 -6.02
CA LEU A 32 8.55 -3.19 -4.91
C LEU A 32 7.52 -4.31 -4.72
N GLU A 33 7.78 -5.24 -3.79
CA GLU A 33 6.76 -6.19 -3.33
C GLU A 33 5.72 -5.47 -2.47
N THR A 34 4.48 -5.38 -2.96
CA THR A 34 3.37 -4.85 -2.18
C THR A 34 2.86 -5.94 -1.25
N ARG A 35 3.07 -5.80 0.05
CA ARG A 35 2.56 -6.76 1.04
C ARG A 35 1.17 -6.34 1.55
N ILE A 36 0.18 -7.21 1.38
CA ILE A 36 -1.18 -7.03 1.90
C ILE A 36 -1.40 -7.99 3.07
N VAL A 37 -1.73 -7.46 4.25
CA VAL A 37 -2.02 -8.28 5.43
C VAL A 37 -3.53 -8.38 5.62
N ILE A 38 -4.06 -9.61 5.56
CA ILE A 38 -5.48 -9.89 5.76
C ILE A 38 -5.64 -10.55 7.12
N VAL A 39 -6.35 -9.89 8.02
CA VAL A 39 -6.72 -10.47 9.32
C VAL A 39 -8.11 -11.07 9.21
N THR A 40 -8.23 -12.36 9.51
CA THR A 40 -9.46 -13.12 9.29
C THR A 40 -9.76 -14.09 10.42
N GLY A 41 -11.04 -14.41 10.59
CA GLY A 41 -11.46 -15.55 11.40
C GLY A 41 -11.05 -16.88 10.76
N THR A 42 -10.91 -17.91 11.59
CA THR A 42 -10.48 -19.26 11.20
C THR A 42 -11.41 -19.93 10.19
N GLU A 43 -12.68 -19.55 10.17
CA GLU A 43 -13.69 -20.05 9.23
C GLU A 43 -13.36 -19.70 7.77
N LEU A 44 -12.56 -18.66 7.53
CA LEU A 44 -12.22 -18.18 6.20
C LEU A 44 -10.78 -18.48 5.79
N THR A 45 -9.97 -19.13 6.63
CA THR A 45 -8.58 -19.45 6.30
C THR A 45 -8.47 -20.29 5.04
N GLU A 46 -9.24 -21.38 4.96
CA GLU A 46 -9.20 -22.31 3.84
C GLU A 46 -9.58 -21.65 2.51
N PRO A 47 -10.73 -20.95 2.37
CA PRO A 47 -11.06 -20.27 1.13
C PRO A 47 -10.09 -19.12 0.80
N LEU A 48 -9.55 -18.40 1.79
CA LEU A 48 -8.60 -17.32 1.55
C LEU A 48 -7.22 -17.83 1.10
N THR A 49 -6.82 -19.02 1.54
CA THR A 49 -5.56 -19.64 1.10
C THR A 49 -5.62 -19.99 -0.39
N GLN A 50 -6.74 -20.58 -0.83
CA GLN A 50 -6.95 -20.88 -2.26
C GLN A 50 -7.00 -19.60 -3.10
N LEU A 51 -7.70 -18.56 -2.62
CA LEU A 51 -7.76 -17.26 -3.29
C LEU A 51 -6.39 -16.58 -3.37
N LYS A 52 -5.58 -16.68 -2.31
CA LYS A 52 -4.22 -16.14 -2.26
C LYS A 52 -3.36 -16.71 -3.39
N GLU A 53 -3.34 -18.03 -3.55
CA GLU A 53 -2.51 -18.68 -4.58
C GLU A 53 -2.89 -18.20 -5.99
N ASP A 54 -4.18 -18.14 -6.28
CA ASP A 54 -4.68 -17.66 -7.57
C ASP A 54 -4.41 -16.16 -7.80
N PHE A 55 -4.42 -15.36 -6.72
CA PHE A 55 -4.17 -13.93 -6.78
C PHE A 55 -2.69 -13.61 -7.00
N GLU A 56 -1.78 -14.24 -6.24
CA GLU A 56 -0.33 -14.04 -6.34
C GLU A 56 0.19 -14.52 -7.71
N LYS A 57 -0.41 -15.58 -8.28
CA LYS A 57 -0.09 -16.03 -9.64
C LYS A 57 -0.45 -14.97 -10.70
N LYS A 58 -1.50 -14.18 -10.47
CA LYS A 58 -1.94 -13.11 -11.38
C LYS A 58 -1.22 -11.79 -11.13
N ASN A 59 -0.74 -11.56 -9.91
CA ASN A 59 -0.10 -10.33 -9.46
C ASN A 59 1.21 -10.70 -8.74
N PRO A 60 2.30 -11.02 -9.48
CA PRO A 60 3.55 -11.50 -8.90
C PRO A 60 4.30 -10.44 -8.07
N ASP A 61 3.88 -9.18 -8.18
CA ASP A 61 4.35 -8.02 -7.43
C ASP A 61 3.64 -7.85 -6.07
N ILE A 62 2.65 -8.68 -5.77
CA ILE A 62 1.85 -8.59 -4.55
C ILE A 62 2.00 -9.87 -3.72
N ALA A 63 2.37 -9.72 -2.45
CA ALA A 63 2.44 -10.80 -1.48
C ALA A 63 1.30 -10.68 -0.45
N ILE A 64 0.50 -11.73 -0.29
CA ILE A 64 -0.61 -11.78 0.67
C ILE A 64 -0.16 -12.52 1.93
N GLU A 65 -0.32 -11.88 3.09
CA GLU A 65 -0.10 -12.49 4.41
C GLU A 65 -1.44 -12.64 5.14
N ILE A 66 -1.88 -13.88 5.38
CA ILE A 66 -3.11 -14.17 6.10
C ILE A 66 -2.76 -14.37 7.57
N LYS A 67 -3.39 -13.58 8.46
CA LYS A 67 -3.28 -13.72 9.91
C LYS A 67 -4.61 -14.17 10.48
N GLU A 68 -4.60 -15.33 11.12
CA GLU A 68 -5.76 -15.84 11.85
C GLU A 68 -5.91 -15.08 13.16
N GLN A 69 -7.03 -14.40 13.34
CA GLN A 69 -7.46 -13.87 14.63
C GLN A 69 -8.91 -14.27 14.83
N GLY A 70 -9.25 -14.79 16.01
CA GLY A 70 -10.64 -15.09 16.34
C GLY A 70 -11.50 -13.84 16.16
N SER A 71 -12.76 -13.99 15.72
CA SER A 71 -13.63 -12.84 15.40
C SER A 71 -13.79 -11.85 16.57
N GLN A 72 -13.69 -12.32 17.81
CA GLN A 72 -13.72 -11.49 19.02
C GLN A 72 -12.40 -10.74 19.27
N ASP A 73 -11.28 -11.28 18.79
CA ASP A 73 -9.93 -10.73 18.95
C ASP A 73 -9.65 -9.60 17.94
N ILE A 74 -10.32 -9.63 16.79
CA ILE A 74 -10.32 -8.55 15.78
C ILE A 74 -11.03 -7.30 16.32
N ILE A 75 -12.17 -7.47 16.99
CA ILE A 75 -12.94 -6.35 17.56
C ILE A 75 -12.14 -5.66 18.66
N ASN A 76 -11.45 -6.42 19.52
CA ASN A 76 -10.68 -5.84 20.63
C ASN A 76 -9.57 -4.90 20.17
N LYS A 77 -8.83 -5.21 19.09
CA LYS A 77 -7.81 -4.27 18.55
C LYS A 77 -8.40 -2.98 17.99
N PHE A 78 -9.53 -3.07 17.29
CA PHE A 78 -10.21 -1.88 16.76
C PHE A 78 -10.89 -1.03 17.85
N VAL A 79 -11.26 -1.64 18.98
CA VAL A 79 -11.86 -0.95 20.14
C VAL A 79 -10.78 -0.33 21.05
N ASP A 80 -9.67 -1.04 21.28
CA ASP A 80 -8.58 -0.54 22.13
C ASP A 80 -7.92 0.71 21.54
N GLU A 81 -7.76 0.80 20.21
CA GLU A 81 -7.26 2.02 19.56
C GLU A 81 -8.20 3.23 19.74
N LYS A 82 -9.48 2.99 20.06
CA LYS A 82 -10.46 4.04 20.35
C LYS A 82 -10.51 4.47 21.83
N ASN A 83 -10.02 3.62 22.74
CA ASN A 83 -10.13 3.85 24.19
C ASN A 83 -8.97 4.64 24.80
N ASP A 84 -7.91 4.95 24.05
CA ASP A 84 -6.79 5.78 24.54
C ASP A 84 -7.15 7.27 24.73
N SER A 85 -8.40 7.64 24.47
CA SER A 85 -8.97 8.96 24.82
C SER A 85 -9.67 8.99 26.19
N SER A 86 -9.83 7.83 26.85
CA SER A 86 -10.59 7.71 28.11
C SER A 86 -9.72 7.65 29.38
N HIS A 87 -8.39 7.63 29.25
CA HIS A 87 -7.46 7.67 30.40
C HIS A 87 -7.28 9.05 31.05
N LEU A 88 -8.05 10.06 30.65
CA LEU A 88 -8.06 11.39 31.27
C LEU A 88 -9.40 11.68 31.97
N CYS A 89 -9.72 10.93 33.04
CA CYS A 89 -10.55 11.42 34.15
C CYS A 89 -10.46 10.44 35.35
N HIS A 90 -9.44 10.61 36.19
CA HIS A 90 -9.55 10.36 37.63
C HIS A 90 -9.85 11.72 38.30
N PRO A 91 -10.77 11.75 39.27
CA PRO A 91 -10.32 11.86 40.66
C PRO A 91 -10.66 10.63 41.51
#